data_AF-A0A2N4YP69-F1
#
_entry.id   AF-A0A2N4YP69-F1
#
_cell.length_a   1.000
_cell.length_b   1.000
_cell.length_c   1.000
_cell.angle_alpha   90.00
_cell.angle_beta   90.00
_cell.angle_gamma   90.00
#
_symmetry.space_group_name_H-M   'P 1'
#
loop_
_entity.id
_entity.type
_entity.pdbx_description
1 polymer ?
#
loop_
_entity_poly.entity_id
_entity_poly.type
_entity_poly.pdbx_seq_one_letter_code
_entity_poly.pdbx_strand_id
1 'polypeptide(L)'
;MTLLALGINHKTAPVDLRERVTFSPETLDQALESLLAQPMVQGGVVLSTCNRTELYLSVEEQDNLQEALIRWLCNYHGLNEEDLRKSLYWHQDNDAVSHLMRVASGLDSLVLGEPQILGQVKKAFADSSRGHLNVSELERMFQKSFSVAKRVRTETDIGASAVSVAFAACTLARQIFESLSSVTVLL
;
A
#
# COMPACT_ATOMS: atom_id res chain seq x y z
N MET A 1 -6.15 -21.96 -1.73
CA MET A 1 -6.25 -20.50 -1.93
C MET A 1 -5.20 -19.87 -1.06
N THR A 2 -4.47 -18.90 -1.60
CA THR A 2 -3.32 -18.27 -0.96
C THR A 2 -3.60 -16.78 -0.87
N LEU A 3 -3.31 -16.18 0.29
CA LEU A 3 -3.35 -14.72 0.44
C LEU A 3 -2.00 -14.16 0.01
N LEU A 4 -2.02 -13.12 -0.80
CA LEU A 4 -0.82 -12.56 -1.39
C LEU A 4 -0.78 -11.05 -1.17
N ALA A 5 0.38 -10.53 -0.81
CA ALA A 5 0.70 -9.11 -0.93
C ALA A 5 1.93 -8.96 -1.83
N LEU A 6 1.76 -8.32 -2.98
CA LEU A 6 2.86 -7.90 -3.84
C LEU A 6 2.86 -6.39 -4.00
N GLY A 7 4.04 -5.79 -4.09
CA GLY A 7 4.09 -4.34 -4.26
C GLY A 7 5.49 -3.77 -4.23
N ILE A 8 5.54 -2.44 -4.28
CA ILE A 8 6.74 -1.65 -4.06
C ILE A 8 6.44 -0.52 -3.08
N ASN A 9 7.46 -0.06 -2.37
CA ASN A 9 7.32 1.06 -1.43
C ASN A 9 8.57 1.93 -1.40
N HIS A 10 8.52 3.01 -0.62
CA HIS A 10 9.61 3.97 -0.45
C HIS A 10 10.95 3.39 0.02
N LYS A 11 10.98 2.15 0.57
CA LYS A 11 12.22 1.47 0.98
C LYS A 11 12.85 0.67 -0.16
N THR A 12 12.02 0.12 -1.04
CA THR A 12 12.48 -0.81 -2.09
C THR A 12 12.59 -0.13 -3.46
N ALA A 13 11.88 0.98 -3.68
CA ALA A 13 11.80 1.65 -4.97
C ALA A 13 12.11 3.15 -4.89
N PRO A 14 12.89 3.69 -5.85
CA PRO A 14 13.05 5.13 -6.01
C PRO A 14 11.73 5.79 -6.43
N VAL A 15 11.65 7.12 -6.28
CA VAL A 15 10.41 7.87 -6.47
C VAL A 15 9.88 7.81 -7.90
N ASP A 16 10.76 7.88 -8.89
CA ASP A 16 10.47 7.77 -10.31
C ASP A 16 9.80 6.45 -10.68
N LEU A 17 10.26 5.33 -10.10
CA LEU A 17 9.60 4.03 -10.30
C LEU A 17 8.21 4.00 -9.63
N ARG A 18 8.08 4.55 -8.42
CA ARG A 18 6.81 4.60 -7.67
C ARG A 18 5.74 5.42 -8.37
N GLU A 19 6.10 6.56 -8.95
CA GLU A 19 5.18 7.40 -9.71
C GLU A 19 4.62 6.65 -10.94
N ARG A 20 5.45 5.81 -11.59
CA ARG A 20 5.02 5.05 -12.77
C ARG A 20 4.11 3.85 -12.47
N VAL A 21 4.19 3.27 -11.27
CA VAL A 21 3.31 2.16 -10.83
C VAL A 21 2.10 2.63 -10.03
N THR A 22 1.80 3.93 -10.01
CA THR A 22 0.67 4.44 -9.23
C THR A 22 -0.64 4.16 -9.97
N PHE A 23 -1.62 3.60 -9.26
CA PHE A 23 -3.00 3.52 -9.76
C PHE A 23 -3.73 4.81 -9.39
N SER A 24 -4.26 5.51 -10.41
CA SER A 24 -5.06 6.71 -10.19
C SER A 24 -6.52 6.34 -9.89
N PRO A 25 -7.29 7.17 -9.16
CA PRO A 25 -8.70 6.89 -8.89
C PRO A 25 -9.53 6.65 -10.16
N GLU A 26 -9.19 7.30 -11.27
CA GLU A 26 -9.87 7.20 -12.56
C GLU A 26 -9.58 5.88 -13.29
N THR A 27 -8.44 5.26 -13.00
CA THR A 27 -7.97 4.03 -13.65
C THR A 27 -8.11 2.80 -12.75
N LEU A 28 -8.47 2.98 -11.48
CA LEU A 28 -8.52 1.93 -10.48
C LEU A 28 -9.52 0.82 -10.81
N ASP A 29 -10.73 1.19 -11.24
CA ASP A 29 -11.78 0.21 -11.58
C ASP A 29 -11.35 -0.65 -12.77
N GLN A 30 -10.80 -0.03 -13.82
CA GLN A 30 -10.27 -0.74 -14.99
C GLN A 30 -9.08 -1.66 -14.62
N ALA A 31 -8.21 -1.21 -13.71
CA ALA A 31 -7.12 -2.05 -13.20
C ALA A 31 -7.65 -3.28 -12.47
N LEU A 32 -8.62 -3.10 -11.58
CA LEU A 32 -9.24 -4.19 -10.82
C LEU A 32 -9.96 -5.18 -11.74
N GLU A 33 -10.72 -4.69 -12.73
CA GLU A 33 -11.35 -5.56 -13.74
C GLU A 33 -10.32 -6.36 -14.52
N SER A 34 -9.25 -5.73 -15.00
CA SER A 34 -8.17 -6.41 -15.73
C SER A 34 -7.44 -7.45 -14.87
N LEU A 35 -7.24 -7.15 -13.58
CA LEU A 35 -6.59 -8.02 -12.62
C LEU A 35 -7.46 -9.24 -12.29
N LEU A 36 -8.76 -9.04 -12.10
CA LEU A 36 -9.72 -10.11 -11.81
C LEU A 36 -10.06 -10.96 -13.04
N ALA A 37 -9.85 -10.43 -14.25
CA ALA A 37 -9.93 -11.23 -15.47
C ALA A 37 -8.79 -12.27 -15.56
N GLN A 38 -7.76 -12.16 -14.73
CA GLN A 38 -6.69 -13.13 -14.70
C GLN A 38 -7.16 -14.44 -13.99
N PRO A 39 -7.02 -15.62 -14.62
CA PRO A 39 -7.67 -16.86 -14.15
C PRO A 39 -7.35 -17.29 -12.71
N MET A 40 -6.14 -16.98 -12.22
CA MET A 40 -5.72 -17.33 -10.86
C MET A 40 -6.11 -16.30 -9.79
N VAL A 41 -6.67 -15.13 -10.12
CA VAL A 41 -7.09 -14.12 -9.14
C VAL A 41 -8.57 -14.26 -8.84
N GLN A 42 -8.91 -14.54 -7.58
CA GLN A 42 -10.29 -14.71 -7.10
C GLN A 42 -10.84 -13.43 -6.45
N GLY A 43 -9.96 -12.54 -6.01
CA GLY A 43 -10.29 -11.26 -5.42
C GLY A 43 -9.03 -10.40 -5.26
N GLY A 44 -9.19 -9.08 -5.29
CA GLY A 44 -8.07 -8.17 -5.19
C GLY A 44 -8.41 -6.83 -4.55
N VAL A 45 -7.45 -6.27 -3.84
CA VAL A 45 -7.48 -4.90 -3.31
C VAL A 45 -6.21 -4.19 -3.74
N VAL A 46 -6.36 -2.98 -4.27
CA VAL A 46 -5.24 -2.15 -4.72
C VAL A 46 -5.04 -1.00 -3.73
N LEU A 47 -3.90 -0.97 -3.05
CA LEU A 47 -3.49 0.14 -2.20
C LEU A 47 -2.44 0.97 -2.94
N SER A 48 -2.89 2.12 -3.45
CA SER A 48 -2.05 3.08 -4.17
C SER A 48 -1.94 4.37 -3.35
N THR A 49 -0.73 4.70 -2.89
CA THR A 49 -0.43 5.94 -2.16
C THR A 49 0.85 6.57 -2.70
N CYS A 50 1.20 7.77 -2.23
CA CYS A 50 2.46 8.41 -2.61
C CYS A 50 3.72 7.62 -2.19
N ASN A 51 3.61 6.67 -1.25
CA ASN A 51 4.75 5.95 -0.68
C ASN A 51 4.73 4.44 -0.96
N ARG A 52 3.65 3.90 -1.54
CA ARG A 52 3.54 2.48 -1.90
C ARG A 52 2.48 2.24 -2.97
N THR A 53 2.73 1.23 -3.80
CA THR A 53 1.70 0.55 -4.57
C THR A 53 1.72 -0.92 -4.18
N GLU A 54 0.60 -1.42 -3.69
CA GLU A 54 0.45 -2.81 -3.24
C GLU A 54 -0.84 -3.42 -3.78
N LEU A 55 -0.74 -4.68 -4.19
CA LEU A 55 -1.85 -5.53 -4.56
C LEU A 55 -1.99 -6.60 -3.48
N TYR A 56 -3.17 -6.66 -2.86
CA TYR A 56 -3.56 -7.69 -1.91
C TYR A 56 -4.54 -8.63 -2.58
N LEU A 57 -4.13 -9.86 -2.87
CA LEU A 57 -4.88 -10.78 -3.71
C LEU A 57 -5.25 -12.04 -2.95
N SER A 58 -6.39 -12.60 -3.30
CA SER A 58 -6.67 -14.01 -3.05
C SER A 58 -6.50 -14.74 -4.37
N VAL A 59 -5.61 -15.73 -4.38
CA VAL A 59 -5.21 -16.43 -5.60
C VAL A 59 -5.34 -17.95 -5.46
N GLU A 60 -5.56 -18.62 -6.58
CA GLU A 60 -5.33 -20.04 -6.72
C GLU A 60 -3.86 -20.30 -7.08
N GLU A 61 -3.27 -21.30 -6.44
CA GLU A 61 -1.87 -21.64 -6.69
C GLU A 61 -1.72 -22.28 -8.07
N GLN A 62 -0.81 -21.74 -8.88
CA GLN A 62 -0.51 -22.20 -10.23
C GLN A 62 0.99 -22.10 -10.50
N ASP A 63 1.49 -22.96 -11.37
CA ASP A 63 2.85 -22.86 -11.89
C ASP A 63 2.99 -21.51 -12.61
N ASN A 64 3.89 -20.64 -12.12
CA ASN A 64 4.17 -19.27 -12.60
C ASN A 64 3.22 -18.15 -12.13
N LEU A 65 2.51 -18.32 -11.01
CA LEU A 65 1.69 -17.27 -10.38
C LEU A 65 2.45 -15.93 -10.25
N GLN A 66 3.69 -15.97 -9.75
CA GLN A 66 4.50 -14.77 -9.53
C GLN A 66 4.84 -14.06 -10.84
N GLU A 67 5.32 -14.80 -11.84
CA GLU A 67 5.66 -14.28 -13.16
C GLU A 67 4.43 -13.68 -13.86
N ALA A 68 3.27 -14.33 -13.77
CA ALA A 68 2.03 -13.86 -14.38
C ALA A 68 1.61 -12.50 -13.80
N LEU A 69 1.65 -12.34 -12.48
CA LEU A 69 1.27 -11.09 -11.81
C LEU A 69 2.28 -9.96 -12.06
N ILE A 70 3.59 -10.26 -12.07
CA ILE A 70 4.62 -9.28 -12.43
C ILE A 70 4.44 -8.81 -13.87
N ARG A 71 4.21 -9.74 -14.81
CA ARG A 71 3.93 -9.42 -16.22
C ARG A 71 2.69 -8.58 -16.37
N TRP A 72 1.61 -8.93 -15.68
CA TRP A 72 0.39 -8.13 -15.69
C TRP A 72 0.65 -6.70 -15.22
N LEU A 73 1.34 -6.51 -14.10
CA LEU A 73 1.65 -5.18 -13.55
C LEU A 73 2.53 -4.36 -14.51
N CYS A 74 3.52 -5.00 -15.13
CA CYS A 74 4.39 -4.35 -16.11
C CYS A 74 3.61 -3.95 -17.37
N ASN A 75 2.76 -4.84 -17.90
CA ASN A 75 1.96 -4.57 -19.08
C ASN A 75 0.94 -3.46 -18.83
N TYR A 76 0.31 -3.44 -17.65
CA TYR A 76 -0.65 -2.41 -17.29
C TYR A 76 -0.03 -1.01 -17.25
N HIS A 77 1.19 -0.89 -16.68
CA HIS A 77 1.88 0.40 -16.52
C HIS A 77 2.90 0.71 -17.64
N GLY A 78 3.10 -0.18 -18.61
CA GLY A 78 4.12 0.00 -19.66
C GLY A 78 5.55 0.04 -19.11
N LEU A 79 5.88 -0.87 -18.20
CA LEU A 79 7.17 -0.94 -17.51
C LEU A 79 8.06 -2.07 -18.03
N ASN A 80 9.36 -1.91 -17.83
CA ASN A 80 10.32 -3.00 -17.99
C ASN A 80 10.26 -3.91 -16.74
N GLU A 81 10.12 -5.22 -16.94
CA GLU A 81 10.11 -6.21 -15.87
C GLU A 81 11.37 -6.16 -14.99
N GLU A 82 12.55 -5.92 -15.57
CA GLU A 82 13.81 -5.93 -14.82
C GLU A 82 13.87 -4.81 -13.76
N ASP A 83 13.33 -3.64 -14.08
CA ASP A 83 13.31 -2.49 -13.17
C ASP A 83 12.38 -2.77 -11.99
N LEU A 84 11.20 -3.33 -12.29
CA LEU A 84 10.21 -3.64 -11.26
C LEU A 84 10.69 -4.76 -10.33
N ARG A 85 11.26 -5.85 -10.89
CA ARG A 85 11.67 -7.03 -10.11
C ARG A 85 12.70 -6.72 -9.02
N LYS A 86 13.59 -5.75 -9.24
CA LYS A 86 14.61 -5.36 -8.25
C LYS A 86 14.01 -4.65 -7.02
N SER A 87 12.82 -4.09 -7.16
CA SER A 87 12.14 -3.31 -6.12
C SER A 87 10.89 -3.99 -5.56
N LEU A 88 10.45 -5.08 -6.17
CA LEU A 88 9.23 -5.78 -5.79
C LEU A 88 9.46 -6.64 -4.55
N TYR A 89 8.54 -6.57 -3.60
CA TYR A 89 8.40 -7.57 -2.54
C TYR A 89 7.19 -8.45 -2.78
N TRP A 90 7.27 -9.65 -2.21
CA TRP A 90 6.31 -10.72 -2.35
C TRP A 90 6.12 -11.39 -0.99
N HIS A 91 4.89 -11.33 -0.47
CA HIS A 91 4.53 -11.92 0.80
C HIS A 91 3.34 -12.86 0.61
N GLN A 92 3.43 -14.06 1.17
CA GLN A 92 2.38 -15.09 1.08
C GLN A 92 1.82 -15.41 2.47
N ASP A 93 0.52 -15.68 2.49
CA ASP A 93 -0.26 -16.09 3.66
C ASP A 93 0.03 -15.24 4.90
N ASN A 94 0.64 -15.82 5.93
CA ASN A 94 0.92 -15.14 7.18
C ASN A 94 1.81 -13.91 7.00
N ASP A 95 2.73 -13.92 6.03
CA ASP A 95 3.57 -12.77 5.75
C ASP A 95 2.75 -11.64 5.10
N ALA A 96 1.78 -11.97 4.23
CA ALA A 96 0.87 -10.99 3.65
C ALA A 96 -0.01 -10.34 4.72
N VAL A 97 -0.54 -11.15 5.65
CA VAL A 97 -1.33 -10.67 6.79
C VAL A 97 -0.48 -9.78 7.70
N SER A 98 0.72 -10.24 8.07
CA SER A 98 1.67 -9.51 8.91
C SER A 98 2.05 -8.17 8.28
N HIS A 99 2.34 -8.18 6.97
CA HIS A 99 2.63 -6.98 6.20
C HIS A 99 1.48 -5.98 6.24
N LEU A 100 0.26 -6.41 5.91
CA LEU A 100 -0.93 -5.53 5.95
C LEU A 100 -1.14 -4.94 7.35
N MET A 101 -0.96 -5.73 8.41
CA MET A 101 -1.08 -5.24 9.78
C MET A 101 -0.04 -4.18 10.10
N ARG A 102 1.21 -4.34 9.66
CA ARG A 102 2.27 -3.35 9.83
C ARG A 102 1.97 -2.07 9.04
N VAL A 103 1.50 -2.18 7.80
CA VAL A 103 1.10 -1.04 6.98
C VAL A 103 -0.06 -0.29 7.61
N ALA A 104 -1.16 -0.98 7.93
CA ALA A 104 -2.36 -0.38 8.51
C ALA A 104 -2.11 0.24 9.90
N SER A 105 -1.15 -0.29 10.66
CA SER A 105 -0.74 0.26 11.96
C SER A 105 0.23 1.45 11.85
N GLY A 106 0.68 1.80 10.64
CA GLY A 106 1.68 2.86 10.43
C GLY A 106 3.11 2.47 10.80
N LEU A 107 3.38 1.18 11.07
CA LEU A 107 4.70 0.65 11.42
C LEU A 107 5.64 0.56 10.20
N ASP A 108 5.06 0.47 9.01
CA ASP A 108 5.80 0.43 7.76
C ASP A 108 5.68 1.74 6.95
N SER A 109 5.31 2.86 7.58
CA SER A 109 5.17 4.15 6.90
C SER A 109 6.48 4.95 6.92
N LEU A 110 6.67 5.85 5.95
CA LEU A 110 7.81 6.79 5.92
C LEU A 110 7.88 7.59 7.23
N VAL A 111 6.70 7.96 7.72
CA VAL A 111 6.51 8.57 9.03
C VAL A 111 5.84 7.54 9.94
N LEU A 112 6.61 7.05 10.91
CA LEU A 112 6.15 6.04 11.85
C LEU A 112 4.93 6.55 12.63
N GLY A 113 3.84 5.78 12.61
CA GLY A 113 2.61 6.10 13.34
C GLY A 113 1.67 7.11 12.66
N GLU A 114 1.93 7.48 11.41
CA GLU A 114 1.07 8.35 10.61
C GLU A 114 -0.40 7.88 10.63
N PRO A 115 -1.36 8.68 11.11
CA PRO A 115 -2.76 8.26 11.24
C PRO A 115 -3.47 8.05 9.90
N GLN A 116 -2.99 8.67 8.82
CA GLN A 116 -3.65 8.69 7.52
C GLN A 116 -3.66 7.31 6.84
N ILE A 117 -2.62 6.49 7.03
CA ILE A 117 -2.48 5.21 6.31
C ILE A 117 -3.65 4.26 6.61
N LEU A 118 -4.14 4.18 7.85
CA LEU A 118 -5.30 3.35 8.19
C LEU A 118 -6.54 3.78 7.41
N GLY A 119 -6.74 5.08 7.20
CA GLY A 119 -7.81 5.62 6.38
C GLY A 119 -7.66 5.24 4.91
N GLN A 120 -6.43 5.30 4.39
CA GLN A 120 -6.12 4.91 3.00
C GLN A 120 -6.35 3.41 2.77
N VAL A 121 -5.92 2.54 3.69
CA VAL A 121 -6.15 1.08 3.59
C VAL A 121 -7.66 0.77 3.62
N LYS A 122 -8.44 1.44 4.50
CA LYS A 122 -9.90 1.28 4.52
C LYS A 122 -10.56 1.74 3.23
N LYS A 123 -10.10 2.86 2.68
CA LYS A 123 -10.60 3.39 1.41
C LYS A 123 -10.29 2.42 0.27
N ALA A 124 -9.04 1.95 0.15
CA ALA A 124 -8.63 0.96 -0.84
C ALA A 124 -9.50 -0.31 -0.76
N PHE A 125 -9.71 -0.84 0.46
CA PHE A 125 -10.60 -1.98 0.67
C PHE A 125 -12.03 -1.68 0.21
N ALA A 126 -12.60 -0.54 0.58
CA ALA A 126 -13.96 -0.16 0.22
C ALA A 126 -14.14 0.09 -1.28
N ASP A 127 -13.16 0.71 -1.94
CA ASP A 127 -13.17 0.97 -3.38
C ASP A 127 -13.10 -0.35 -4.16
N SER A 128 -12.23 -1.29 -3.74
CA SER A 128 -12.15 -2.63 -4.32
C SER A 128 -13.30 -3.57 -3.92
N SER A 129 -14.14 -3.22 -2.94
CA SER A 129 -15.29 -4.06 -2.54
C SER A 129 -16.52 -3.89 -3.44
N ARG A 130 -16.57 -2.86 -4.30
CA ARG A 130 -17.77 -2.48 -5.07
C ARG A 130 -18.04 -3.34 -6.31
N GLY A 131 -17.96 -4.67 -6.17
CA GLY A 131 -18.23 -5.63 -7.26
C GLY A 131 -17.09 -6.61 -7.56
N HIS A 132 -16.01 -6.55 -6.79
CA HIS A 132 -14.73 -7.19 -7.12
C HIS A 132 -14.18 -8.11 -6.00
N LEU A 133 -14.93 -8.27 -4.89
CA LEU A 133 -14.58 -9.18 -3.80
C LEU A 133 -15.56 -10.35 -3.74
N ASN A 134 -15.14 -11.51 -4.24
CA ASN A 134 -15.87 -12.76 -4.10
C ASN A 134 -15.34 -13.65 -2.96
N VAL A 135 -14.37 -13.18 -2.16
CA VAL A 135 -13.62 -14.04 -1.23
C VAL A 135 -13.67 -13.57 0.22
N SER A 136 -14.23 -14.43 1.08
CA SER A 136 -14.40 -14.22 2.53
C SER A 136 -13.08 -14.08 3.30
N GLU A 137 -12.00 -14.71 2.84
CA GLU A 137 -10.69 -14.69 3.52
C GLU A 137 -9.98 -13.35 3.38
N LEU A 138 -10.01 -12.75 2.18
CA LEU A 138 -9.40 -11.44 1.94
C LEU A 138 -10.12 -10.36 2.76
N GLU A 139 -11.45 -10.38 2.76
CA GLU A 139 -12.25 -9.52 3.64
C GLU A 139 -11.88 -9.70 5.12
N ARG A 140 -11.80 -10.95 5.59
CA ARG A 140 -11.42 -11.25 6.98
C ARG A 140 -10.02 -10.72 7.32
N MET A 141 -9.06 -10.82 6.39
CA MET A 141 -7.71 -10.29 6.55
C MET A 141 -7.73 -8.76 6.77
N PHE A 142 -8.47 -8.02 5.94
CA PHE A 142 -8.59 -6.57 6.06
C PHE A 142 -9.32 -6.16 7.35
N GLN A 143 -10.46 -6.77 7.66
CA GLN A 143 -11.22 -6.46 8.88
C GLN A 143 -10.42 -6.72 10.16
N LYS A 144 -9.66 -7.83 10.17
CA LYS A 144 -8.76 -8.13 11.29
C LYS A 144 -7.63 -7.11 11.38
N SER A 145 -7.04 -6.72 10.25
CA SER A 145 -5.98 -5.72 10.19
C SER A 145 -6.44 -4.35 10.69
N PHE A 146 -7.68 -3.93 10.39
CA PHE A 146 -8.26 -2.70 10.94
C PHE A 146 -8.39 -2.74 12.46
N SER A 147 -8.79 -3.89 13.00
CA SER A 147 -8.94 -4.09 14.44
C SER A 147 -7.58 -4.07 15.15
N VAL A 148 -6.58 -4.72 14.56
CA VAL A 148 -5.19 -4.71 15.06
C VAL A 148 -4.60 -3.29 15.01
N ALA A 149 -4.76 -2.58 13.89
CA ALA A 149 -4.26 -1.20 13.77
C ALA A 149 -4.87 -0.26 14.82
N LYS A 150 -6.17 -0.41 15.12
CA LYS A 150 -6.81 0.34 16.22
C LYS A 150 -6.16 0.01 17.56
N ARG A 151 -6.00 -1.29 17.88
CA ARG A 151 -5.37 -1.74 19.13
C ARG A 151 -3.94 -1.21 19.27
N VAL A 152 -3.13 -1.31 18.23
CA VAL A 152 -1.75 -0.79 18.25
C VAL A 152 -1.75 0.70 18.58
N ARG A 153 -2.65 1.50 18.00
CA ARG A 153 -2.72 2.94 18.28
C ARG A 153 -3.24 3.28 19.68
N THR A 154 -4.12 2.45 20.26
CA THR A 154 -4.72 2.71 21.57
C THR A 154 -3.92 2.12 22.73
N GLU A 155 -3.22 1.02 22.49
CA GLU A 155 -2.48 0.26 23.49
C GLU A 155 -0.96 0.56 23.47
N THR A 156 -0.48 1.40 22.54
CA THR A 156 0.93 1.80 22.42
C THR A 156 1.08 3.29 22.14
N ASP A 157 2.30 3.82 22.31
CA ASP A 157 2.63 5.23 22.06
C ASP A 157 2.68 5.61 20.57
N ILE A 158 2.51 4.66 19.65
CA ILE A 158 2.47 4.92 18.20
C ILE A 158 1.37 5.94 17.84
N GLY A 159 0.27 5.95 18.59
CA GLY A 159 -0.82 6.91 18.40
C GLY A 159 -0.64 8.25 19.12
N ALA A 160 0.35 8.38 20.00
CA ALA A 160 0.44 9.46 20.98
C ALA A 160 0.97 10.78 20.41
N SER A 161 1.70 10.75 19.29
CA SER A 161 2.27 11.95 18.66
C SER A 161 1.66 12.21 17.28
N ALA A 162 1.41 13.49 16.98
CA ALA A 162 0.99 13.93 15.64
C ALA A 162 2.18 13.90 14.66
N VAL A 163 2.67 12.70 14.35
CA VAL A 163 3.75 12.51 13.39
C VAL A 163 3.12 12.47 11.99
N SER A 164 3.46 13.46 11.16
CA SER A 164 3.08 13.52 9.75
C SER A 164 4.24 14.04 8.92
N VAL A 165 4.21 13.84 7.59
CA VAL A 165 5.23 14.40 6.69
C VAL A 165 5.28 15.93 6.79
N ALA A 166 4.12 16.58 6.92
CA ALA A 166 4.05 18.02 7.14
C ALA A 166 4.71 18.45 8.47
N PHE A 167 4.49 17.68 9.55
CA PHE A 167 5.16 17.93 10.82
C PHE A 167 6.68 17.73 10.73
N ALA A 168 7.13 16.68 10.03
CA ALA A 168 8.55 16.44 9.79
C ALA A 168 9.17 17.58 8.96
N ALA A 169 8.49 18.06 7.91
CA ALA A 169 8.93 19.19 7.10
C ALA A 169 9.04 20.48 7.93
N CYS A 170 8.04 20.79 8.75
CA CYS A 170 8.09 21.93 9.67
C CYS A 170 9.21 21.82 10.72
N THR A 171 9.45 20.60 11.23
CA THR A 171 10.52 20.35 12.21
C THR A 171 11.89 20.56 11.57
N LEU A 172 12.09 20.04 10.36
CA LEU A 172 13.30 20.24 9.58
C LEU A 172 13.52 21.73 9.27
N ALA A 173 12.46 22.45 8.90
CA ALA A 173 12.54 23.89 8.67
C ALA A 173 13.00 24.66 9.93
N ARG A 174 12.50 24.30 11.12
CA ARG A 174 12.95 24.90 12.40
C ARG A 174 14.40 24.58 12.78
N GLN A 175 14.98 23.51 12.25
CA GLN A 175 16.38 23.18 12.46
C GLN A 175 17.31 23.95 11.51
N ILE A 176 16.82 24.30 10.31
CA ILE A 176 17.57 25.03 9.29
C ILE A 176 17.49 26.54 9.53
N PHE A 177 16.34 27.07 9.95
CA PHE A 177 16.11 28.49 10.18
C PHE A 177 16.02 28.80 11.68
N GLU A 178 16.76 29.81 12.15
CA GLU A 178 16.71 30.29 13.55
C GLU A 178 15.30 30.71 13.98
N SER A 179 14.54 31.33 13.08
CA SER A 179 13.14 31.66 13.31
C SER A 179 12.30 31.51 12.05
N LEU A 180 11.16 30.84 12.18
CA LEU A 180 10.16 30.77 11.12
C LEU A 180 9.29 32.03 11.00
N SER A 181 9.36 32.96 11.97
CA SER A 181 8.55 34.19 11.94
C SER A 181 9.05 35.23 10.94
N SER A 182 10.30 35.12 10.49
CA SER A 182 10.96 36.05 9.57
C SER A 182 11.03 35.55 8.12
N VAL A 183 10.56 34.33 7.85
CA VAL A 183 10.58 33.72 6.52
C VAL A 183 9.20 33.75 5.88
N THR A 184 9.17 34.02 4.58
CA THR A 184 7.98 33.87 3.75
C THR A 184 7.86 32.41 3.31
N VAL A 185 6.75 31.76 3.65
CA VAL A 185 6.47 30.37 3.25
C VAL A 185 5.68 30.39 1.95
N LEU A 186 6.14 29.62 0.96
CA LEU A 186 5.39 29.30 -0.26
C LEU A 186 4.91 27.84 -0.15
N LEU A 187 3.61 27.63 -0.31
CA LEU A 187 2.95 26.31 -0.31
C LEU A 187 2.56 25.92 -1.73
#